data_AF-A0A3M1ZZU9-F1
#
_entry.id   AF-A0A3M1ZZU9-F1
#
_cell.length_a   1.000
_cell.length_b   1.000
_cell.length_c   1.000
_cell.angle_alpha   90.00
_cell.angle_beta   90.00
_cell.angle_gamma   90.00
#
_symmetry.space_group_name_H-M   'P 1'
#
loop_
_entity.id
_entity.type
_entity.pdbx_description
1 polymer ?
#
loop_
_entity_poly.entity_id
_entity_poly.type
_entity_poly.pdbx_seq_one_letter_code
_entity_poly.pdbx_strand_id
1 'polypeptide(L)'
;MTEPRSKARYEDDPARLDDGPTLAYGRLGKVLAGAFFAYHALILIVYNLPHRPPTRMVRTLAARHFGMDGYMRTLGLTQGWGMFAPNPHRSNAFLRVYVEDRDGTLHDARHDVYLRRRYPYLFYDRLAKVNRRLIESKGYRQAYAAFVCRSWALAHDGVPPRKVIFEKLWTLVPPPEKVYRTMGYHPRQLHLHRRTEETFVCDHIVHGQLPPELLERHGLSGEGSPPFRDLPSRSWAARKRRGGGS
;
A
#
# COMPACT_ATOMS: atom_id res chain seq x y z
N MET A 1 50.43 38.49 44.72
CA MET A 1 51.21 37.35 45.24
C MET A 1 50.23 36.19 45.38
N THR A 2 50.42 35.18 44.56
CA THR A 2 49.52 34.06 44.30
C THR A 2 49.69 33.00 45.38
N GLU A 3 48.63 32.63 46.09
CA GLU A 3 48.59 31.45 46.94
C GLU A 3 47.64 30.42 46.33
N PRO A 4 48.04 29.14 46.20
CA PRO A 4 47.38 28.21 45.30
C PRO A 4 46.11 27.62 45.92
N ARG A 5 45.04 27.56 45.11
CA ARG A 5 43.85 26.73 45.36
C ARG A 5 44.29 25.30 45.70
N SER A 6 44.07 24.87 46.94
CA SER A 6 44.22 23.48 47.33
C SER A 6 43.29 22.64 46.46
N LYS A 7 43.86 21.67 45.75
CA LYS A 7 43.10 20.63 45.07
C LYS A 7 42.32 19.88 46.15
N ALA A 8 41.00 20.04 46.16
CA ALA A 8 40.13 19.17 46.93
C ALA A 8 40.39 17.73 46.46
N ARG A 9 41.10 16.99 47.30
CA ARG A 9 41.33 15.56 47.17
C ARG A 9 39.95 14.93 47.30
N TYR A 10 39.44 14.38 46.20
CA TYR A 10 38.31 13.45 46.25
C TYR A 10 38.85 12.22 46.98
N GLU A 11 38.68 12.18 48.30
CA GLU A 11 38.87 10.96 49.06
C GLU A 11 37.73 10.03 48.66
N ASP A 12 38.09 8.96 47.97
CA ASP A 12 37.23 7.81 47.74
C ASP A 12 36.82 7.28 49.12
N ASP A 13 35.63 7.66 49.57
CA ASP A 13 34.98 7.07 50.73
C ASP A 13 34.48 5.67 50.32
N PRO A 14 35.12 4.56 50.78
CA PRO A 14 34.72 3.22 50.40
C PRO A 14 33.33 2.85 50.93
N ALA A 15 32.75 3.64 51.85
CA ALA A 15 31.40 3.44 52.33
C ALA A 15 30.32 3.87 51.31
N ARG A 16 30.66 4.60 50.24
CA ARG A 16 29.70 5.10 49.24
C ARG A 16 29.55 4.19 48.02
N LEU A 17 30.30 3.08 47.95
CA LEU A 17 30.34 2.19 46.78
C LEU A 17 29.38 0.98 46.87
N ASP A 18 28.64 0.80 47.96
CA ASP A 18 27.78 -0.38 48.16
C ASP A 18 26.31 -0.19 47.80
N ASP A 19 25.88 1.02 47.44
CA ASP A 19 24.52 1.26 46.96
C ASP A 19 24.48 1.16 45.43
N GLY A 20 24.66 -0.07 44.92
CA GLY A 20 24.28 -0.40 43.54
C GLY A 20 22.85 0.09 43.25
N PRO A 21 22.48 0.41 42.00
CA PRO A 21 21.26 1.15 41.68
C PRO A 21 20.04 0.56 42.38
N THR A 22 19.62 1.21 43.47
CA THR A 22 18.47 0.79 44.24
C THR A 22 17.23 1.21 43.47
N LEU A 23 16.29 0.28 43.29
CA LEU A 23 15.00 0.63 42.68
C LEU A 23 14.39 1.78 43.49
N ALA A 24 14.01 2.87 42.81
CA ALA A 24 13.54 4.14 43.41
C ALA A 24 12.27 4.00 44.28
N TYR A 25 11.70 2.80 44.39
CA TYR A 25 10.45 2.52 45.07
C TYR A 25 10.68 1.84 46.42
N GLY A 26 9.86 2.20 47.41
CA GLY A 26 9.79 1.51 48.71
C GLY A 26 9.37 0.04 48.59
N ARG A 27 9.37 -0.70 49.70
CA ARG A 27 9.09 -2.15 49.73
C ARG A 27 7.81 -2.54 48.97
N LEU A 28 6.74 -1.76 49.12
CA LEU A 28 5.47 -1.98 48.41
C LEU A 28 5.64 -1.87 46.89
N GLY A 29 6.35 -0.86 46.39
CA GLY A 29 6.56 -0.70 44.96
C GLY A 29 7.44 -1.80 44.37
N LYS A 30 8.42 -2.31 45.12
CA LYS A 30 9.22 -3.49 44.74
C LYS A 30 8.34 -4.74 44.59
N VAL A 31 7.41 -4.97 45.53
CA VAL A 31 6.47 -6.09 45.46
C VAL A 31 5.53 -5.96 44.26
N LEU A 32 4.95 -4.78 44.04
CA LEU A 32 4.04 -4.55 42.92
C LEU A 32 4.74 -4.69 41.56
N ALA A 33 5.93 -4.10 41.41
CA ALA A 33 6.73 -4.24 40.19
C ALA A 33 7.12 -5.70 39.96
N GLY A 34 7.59 -6.41 40.99
CA GLY A 34 7.92 -7.83 40.92
C GLY A 34 6.74 -8.70 40.51
N ALA A 35 5.57 -8.47 41.09
CA ALA A 35 4.34 -9.16 40.73
C ALA A 35 3.94 -8.91 39.26
N PHE A 36 4.06 -7.66 38.80
CA PHE A 36 3.82 -7.32 37.40
C PHE A 36 4.81 -8.03 36.46
N PHE A 37 6.11 -8.02 36.76
CA PHE A 37 7.11 -8.70 35.94
C PHE A 37 6.87 -10.20 35.89
N ALA A 38 6.56 -10.83 37.03
CA ALA A 38 6.24 -12.25 37.09
C ALA A 38 4.99 -12.59 36.25
N TYR A 39 3.93 -11.78 36.37
CA TYR A 39 2.71 -11.93 35.57
C TYR A 39 2.99 -11.77 34.07
N HIS A 40 3.73 -10.73 33.68
CA HIS A 40 4.08 -10.47 32.29
C HIS A 40 4.93 -11.60 31.69
N ALA A 41 5.97 -12.05 32.40
CA ALA A 41 6.84 -13.14 31.97
C ALA A 41 6.06 -14.45 31.82
N LEU A 42 5.21 -14.80 32.79
CA LEU A 42 4.37 -15.99 32.73
C LEU A 42 3.44 -15.97 31.51
N ILE A 43 2.75 -14.85 31.27
CA ILE A 43 1.88 -14.69 30.11
C ILE A 43 2.67 -14.82 28.81
N LEU A 44 3.83 -14.16 28.69
CA LEU A 44 4.65 -14.26 27.49
C LEU A 44 5.08 -15.69 27.20
N ILE A 45 5.54 -16.42 28.21
CA ILE A 45 5.96 -17.82 28.06
C ILE A 45 4.78 -18.66 27.56
N VAL A 46 3.62 -18.59 28.23
CA VAL A 46 2.46 -19.41 27.86
C VAL A 46 1.89 -19.00 26.50
N TYR A 47 1.88 -17.71 26.18
CA TYR A 47 1.38 -17.19 24.91
C TYR A 47 2.26 -17.59 23.71
N ASN A 48 3.53 -17.94 23.92
CA ASN A 48 4.42 -18.44 22.86
C ASN A 48 4.41 -19.98 22.71
N LEU A 49 3.79 -20.73 23.62
CA LEU A 49 3.67 -22.19 23.48
C LEU A 49 2.80 -22.57 22.27
N PRO A 50 3.04 -23.69 21.57
CA PRO A 50 2.15 -24.11 20.49
C PRO A 50 0.73 -24.39 21.01
N HIS A 51 -0.32 -24.06 20.24
CA HIS A 51 -1.69 -24.45 20.58
C HIS A 51 -2.00 -25.89 20.14
N ARG A 52 -1.19 -26.84 20.62
CA ARG A 52 -1.30 -28.28 20.34
C ARG A 52 -1.12 -29.08 21.64
N PRO A 53 -1.54 -30.35 21.72
CA PRO A 53 -1.23 -31.19 22.87
C PRO A 53 0.30 -31.33 23.03
N PRO A 54 0.85 -31.27 24.27
CA PRO A 54 0.16 -31.16 25.57
C PRO A 54 -0.09 -29.72 26.06
N THR A 55 0.52 -28.71 25.43
CA THR A 55 0.51 -27.30 25.89
C THR A 55 -0.84 -26.59 25.74
N ARG A 56 -1.78 -27.19 25.00
CA ARG A 56 -3.15 -26.68 24.81
C ARG A 56 -3.89 -26.44 26.13
N MET A 57 -3.75 -27.33 27.11
CA MET A 57 -4.45 -27.22 28.40
C MET A 57 -3.96 -25.99 29.17
N VAL A 58 -2.63 -25.84 29.29
CA VAL A 58 -1.97 -24.71 29.97
C VAL A 58 -2.37 -23.38 29.33
N ARG A 59 -2.37 -23.30 28.00
CA ARG A 59 -2.82 -22.12 27.27
C ARG A 59 -4.28 -21.77 27.53
N THR A 60 -5.16 -22.77 27.61
CA THR A 60 -6.59 -22.56 27.86
C THR A 60 -6.83 -22.04 29.28
N LEU A 61 -6.11 -22.58 30.26
CA LEU A 61 -6.16 -22.11 31.64
C LEU A 61 -5.63 -20.68 31.76
N ALA A 62 -4.50 -20.37 31.10
CA ALA A 62 -3.94 -19.02 31.09
C ALA A 62 -4.88 -17.99 30.45
N ALA A 63 -5.51 -18.34 29.32
CA ALA A 63 -6.50 -17.50 28.68
C ALA A 63 -7.72 -17.21 29.58
N ARG A 64 -8.22 -18.23 30.28
CA ARG A 64 -9.42 -18.11 31.13
C ARG A 64 -9.17 -17.42 32.46
N HIS A 65 -8.11 -17.80 33.19
CA HIS A 65 -7.89 -17.34 34.56
C HIS A 65 -7.03 -16.09 34.66
N PHE A 66 -6.11 -15.88 33.72
CA PHE A 66 -5.18 -14.75 33.76
C PHE A 66 -5.49 -13.67 32.71
N GLY A 67 -6.59 -13.81 31.97
CA GLY A 67 -7.01 -12.83 30.95
C GLY A 67 -5.98 -12.64 29.83
N MET A 68 -5.15 -13.66 29.58
CA MET A 68 -3.97 -13.60 28.72
C MET A 68 -4.26 -12.97 27.34
N ASP A 69 -5.34 -13.39 26.67
CA ASP A 69 -5.69 -12.88 25.33
C ASP A 69 -6.16 -11.42 25.34
N GLY A 70 -6.78 -10.98 26.44
CA GLY A 70 -7.16 -9.58 26.64
C GLY A 70 -5.93 -8.72 26.87
N TYR A 71 -5.09 -9.12 27.83
CA TYR A 71 -3.84 -8.44 28.17
C TYR A 71 -2.91 -8.25 26.95
N MET A 72 -2.67 -9.32 26.19
CA MET A 72 -1.79 -9.27 25.00
C MET A 72 -2.35 -8.36 23.90
N ARG A 73 -3.67 -8.34 23.68
CA ARG A 73 -4.31 -7.47 22.68
C ARG A 73 -4.29 -6.00 23.11
N THR A 74 -4.62 -5.72 24.37
CA THR A 74 -4.65 -4.35 24.89
C THR A 74 -3.28 -3.69 24.85
N LEU A 75 -2.21 -4.44 25.12
CA LEU A 75 -0.83 -3.94 25.06
C LEU A 75 -0.19 -4.04 23.66
N GLY A 76 -0.90 -4.53 22.65
CA GLY A 76 -0.35 -4.70 21.30
C GLY A 76 0.81 -5.69 21.20
N LEU A 77 0.91 -6.62 22.15
CA LEU A 77 1.98 -7.63 22.22
C LEU A 77 1.72 -8.84 21.32
N THR A 78 0.57 -8.88 20.63
CA THR A 78 0.25 -9.92 19.67
C THR A 78 1.15 -9.80 18.43
N GLN A 79 2.13 -10.68 18.30
CA GLN A 79 2.98 -10.72 17.12
C GLN A 79 2.30 -11.52 16.00
N GLY A 80 1.84 -10.81 14.98
CA GLY A 80 1.37 -11.43 13.75
C GLY A 80 2.55 -11.76 12.82
N TRP A 81 3.00 -13.02 12.81
CA TRP A 81 3.98 -13.50 11.82
C TRP A 81 3.49 -13.36 10.37
N GLY A 82 2.19 -13.15 10.15
CA GLY A 82 1.62 -12.83 8.84
C GLY A 82 2.16 -11.53 8.22
N MET A 83 2.82 -10.65 8.99
CA MET A 83 3.52 -9.48 8.46
C MET A 83 4.88 -9.85 7.81
N PHE A 84 5.52 -10.94 8.28
CA PHE A 84 6.81 -11.42 7.78
C PHE A 84 6.68 -12.58 6.78
N ALA A 85 5.52 -13.23 6.74
CA ALA A 85 5.19 -14.25 5.75
C ALA A 85 3.90 -13.90 4.98
N PRO A 86 3.78 -12.72 4.33
CA PRO A 86 2.78 -12.58 3.29
C PRO A 86 3.06 -13.67 2.26
N ASN A 87 2.05 -14.51 1.96
CA ASN A 87 2.18 -15.53 0.94
C ASN A 87 2.83 -14.90 -0.30
N PRO A 88 3.97 -15.44 -0.78
CA PRO A 88 4.66 -14.84 -1.91
C PRO A 88 3.68 -14.75 -3.07
N HIS A 89 3.70 -13.60 -3.75
CA HIS A 89 2.82 -13.36 -4.89
C HIS A 89 2.97 -14.51 -5.89
N ARG A 90 1.87 -15.23 -6.15
CA ARG A 90 1.88 -16.39 -7.04
C ARG A 90 1.75 -16.01 -8.52
N SER A 91 1.58 -14.72 -8.80
CA SER A 91 1.50 -14.19 -10.16
C SER A 91 2.11 -12.80 -10.23
N ASN A 92 2.79 -12.54 -11.35
CA ASN A 92 3.19 -11.20 -11.75
C ASN A 92 2.14 -10.66 -12.70
N ALA A 93 1.39 -9.65 -12.30
CA ALA A 93 0.35 -9.02 -13.10
C ALA A 93 0.77 -7.64 -13.62
N PHE A 94 0.32 -7.30 -14.82
CA PHE A 94 0.56 -6.06 -15.55
C PHE A 94 -0.73 -5.62 -16.21
N LEU A 95 -0.82 -4.34 -16.54
CA LEU A 95 -1.94 -3.77 -17.27
C LEU A 95 -1.42 -3.15 -18.56
N ARG A 96 -2.06 -3.48 -19.68
CA ARG A 96 -1.89 -2.82 -20.97
C ARG A 96 -3.14 -2.05 -21.31
N VAL A 97 -2.94 -0.92 -21.96
CA VAL A 97 -3.97 0.07 -22.21
C VAL A 97 -4.03 0.26 -23.71
N TYR A 98 -5.16 -0.12 -24.29
CA TYR A 98 -5.44 0.12 -25.69
C TYR A 98 -6.44 1.24 -25.84
N VAL A 99 -6.34 1.92 -26.96
CA VAL A 99 -7.22 2.99 -27.40
C VAL A 99 -7.83 2.53 -28.72
N GLU A 100 -9.15 2.43 -28.79
CA GLU A 100 -9.85 2.23 -30.06
C GLU A 100 -10.24 3.60 -30.60
N ASP A 101 -9.72 3.92 -31.78
CA ASP A 101 -10.02 5.18 -32.47
C ASP A 101 -11.47 5.19 -33.03
N ARG A 102 -11.91 6.33 -33.56
CA ARG A 102 -13.23 6.49 -34.20
C ARG A 102 -13.40 5.58 -35.40
N ASP A 103 -12.32 5.30 -36.12
CA ASP A 103 -12.30 4.37 -37.26
C ASP A 103 -12.29 2.89 -36.85
N GLY A 104 -12.25 2.60 -35.54
CA GLY A 104 -12.20 1.23 -35.01
C GLY A 104 -10.80 0.62 -34.97
N THR A 105 -9.76 1.37 -35.36
CA THR A 105 -8.37 0.93 -35.25
C THR A 105 -7.92 0.89 -33.80
N LEU A 106 -7.28 -0.21 -33.40
CA LEU A 106 -6.82 -0.42 -32.03
C LEU A 106 -5.34 -0.04 -31.89
N HIS A 107 -5.08 0.99 -31.09
CA HIS A 107 -3.75 1.50 -30.81
C HIS A 107 -3.32 1.09 -29.41
N ASP A 108 -2.10 0.57 -29.27
CA ASP A 108 -1.49 0.39 -27.97
C ASP A 108 -0.96 1.73 -27.46
N ALA A 109 -1.45 2.19 -26.30
CA ALA A 109 -0.97 3.42 -25.68
C ALA A 109 0.50 3.30 -25.20
N ARG A 110 1.08 2.09 -25.21
CA ARG A 110 2.45 1.78 -24.78
C ARG A 110 2.75 2.26 -23.36
N HIS A 111 1.71 2.37 -22.53
CA HIS A 111 1.84 2.74 -21.13
C HIS A 111 2.17 1.54 -20.24
N ASP A 112 2.24 0.32 -20.80
CA ASP A 112 2.48 -0.88 -20.01
C ASP A 112 3.96 -1.04 -19.63
N VAL A 113 4.16 -1.53 -18.40
CA VAL A 113 5.50 -1.88 -17.89
C VAL A 113 5.96 -3.23 -18.46
N TYR A 114 5.05 -4.07 -18.97
CA TYR A 114 5.38 -5.43 -19.41
C TYR A 114 6.35 -5.46 -20.60
N LEU A 115 6.13 -4.60 -21.59
CA LEU A 115 7.00 -4.45 -22.75
C LEU A 115 8.22 -3.56 -22.45
N ARG A 116 8.09 -2.58 -21.55
CA ARG A 116 9.13 -1.61 -21.17
C ARG A 116 9.96 -2.01 -19.94
N ARG A 117 10.18 -3.31 -19.74
CA ARG A 117 10.92 -3.86 -18.58
C ARG A 117 12.41 -3.54 -18.62
N ARG A 118 12.80 -2.31 -18.23
CA ARG A 118 14.20 -1.99 -17.85
C ARG A 118 14.45 -2.50 -16.43
N TYR A 119 14.73 -3.80 -16.28
CA TYR A 119 15.24 -4.37 -15.03
C TYR A 119 16.77 -4.33 -15.03
N PRO A 120 17.43 -3.98 -13.90
CA PRO A 120 16.84 -3.48 -12.64
C PRO A 120 16.35 -2.03 -12.76
N TYR A 121 15.25 -1.70 -12.08
CA TYR A 121 14.79 -0.30 -11.98
C TYR A 121 15.69 0.44 -10.98
N LEU A 122 16.74 1.09 -11.47
CA LEU A 122 17.56 1.95 -10.62
C LEU A 122 16.81 3.24 -10.24
N PHE A 123 15.87 3.66 -11.08
CA PHE A 123 15.06 4.87 -10.86
C PHE A 123 13.58 4.55 -10.97
N TYR A 124 12.81 5.07 -10.03
CA TYR A 124 11.37 4.88 -9.97
C TYR A 124 10.67 5.90 -10.88
N ASP A 125 10.11 5.45 -12.00
CA ASP A 125 9.29 6.29 -12.88
C ASP A 125 7.91 6.57 -12.25
N ARG A 126 7.43 7.81 -12.36
CA ARG A 126 6.06 8.19 -11.97
C ARG A 126 5.02 7.34 -12.68
N LEU A 127 5.24 6.98 -13.95
CA LEU A 127 4.32 6.14 -14.71
C LEU A 127 4.28 4.71 -14.17
N ALA A 128 5.41 4.17 -13.69
CA ALA A 128 5.46 2.87 -13.02
C ALA A 128 4.60 2.86 -11.75
N LYS A 129 4.59 3.98 -10.99
CA LYS A 129 3.70 4.16 -9.83
C LYS A 129 2.23 4.07 -10.21
N VAL A 130 1.85 4.78 -11.27
CA VAL A 130 0.47 4.80 -11.78
C VAL A 130 0.07 3.39 -12.21
N ASN A 131 0.90 2.71 -13.01
CA ASN A 131 0.63 1.35 -13.47
C ASN A 131 0.42 0.36 -12.33
N ARG A 132 1.25 0.43 -11.29
CA ARG A 132 1.06 -0.40 -10.09
C ARG A 132 -0.30 -0.15 -9.44
N ARG A 133 -0.70 1.12 -9.31
CA ARG A 133 -2.00 1.49 -8.74
C ARG A 133 -3.19 1.04 -9.60
N LEU A 134 -3.08 1.08 -10.92
CA LEU A 134 -4.14 0.61 -11.83
C LEU A 134 -4.40 -0.90 -11.74
N ILE A 135 -3.36 -1.68 -11.44
CA ILE A 135 -3.47 -3.12 -11.22
C ILE A 135 -4.12 -3.41 -9.86
N GLU A 136 -3.66 -2.71 -8.81
CA GLU A 136 -4.12 -2.90 -7.43
C GLU A 136 -5.56 -2.42 -7.20
N SER A 137 -5.97 -1.31 -7.82
CA SER A 137 -7.25 -0.66 -7.53
C SER A 137 -8.04 -0.32 -8.80
N LYS A 138 -9.22 -0.92 -8.91
CA LYS A 138 -10.15 -0.70 -10.03
C LYS A 138 -10.64 0.75 -10.11
N GLY A 139 -10.85 1.41 -8.97
CA GLY A 139 -11.38 2.78 -8.93
C GLY A 139 -10.50 3.81 -9.65
N TYR A 140 -9.19 3.57 -9.75
CA TYR A 140 -8.27 4.46 -10.48
C TYR A 140 -8.37 4.32 -12.01
N ARG A 141 -8.90 3.19 -12.51
CA ARG A 141 -8.93 2.90 -13.95
C ARG A 141 -9.81 3.87 -14.72
N GLN A 142 -10.96 4.25 -14.17
CA GLN A 142 -11.85 5.22 -14.80
C GLN A 142 -11.18 6.60 -14.92
N ALA A 143 -10.56 7.10 -13.86
CA ALA A 143 -9.86 8.39 -13.87
C ALA A 143 -8.68 8.38 -14.84
N TYR A 144 -7.96 7.25 -14.90
CA TYR A 144 -6.87 7.07 -15.86
C TYR A 144 -7.37 6.96 -17.30
N ALA A 145 -8.47 6.26 -17.56
CA ALA A 145 -9.11 6.24 -18.88
C ALA A 145 -9.51 7.65 -19.32
N ALA A 146 -10.08 8.46 -18.42
CA ALA A 146 -10.39 9.85 -18.71
C ALA A 146 -9.14 10.66 -19.11
N PHE A 147 -8.03 10.45 -18.39
CA PHE A 147 -6.74 11.04 -18.75
C PHE A 147 -6.26 10.59 -20.13
N VAL A 148 -6.40 9.31 -20.46
CA VAL A 148 -6.01 8.77 -21.79
C VAL A 148 -6.87 9.38 -22.89
N CYS A 149 -8.19 9.46 -22.71
CA CYS A 149 -9.10 10.07 -23.69
C CYS A 149 -8.72 11.54 -23.98
N ARG A 150 -8.45 12.33 -22.93
CA ARG A 150 -8.01 13.73 -23.10
C ARG A 150 -6.63 13.85 -23.74
N SER A 151 -5.69 13.01 -23.32
CA SER A 151 -4.32 13.03 -23.86
C SER A 151 -4.33 12.65 -25.35
N TRP A 152 -5.19 11.71 -25.73
CA TRP A 152 -5.41 11.36 -27.12
C TRP A 152 -6.02 12.52 -27.91
N ALA A 153 -7.09 13.14 -27.39
CA ALA A 153 -7.72 14.29 -28.02
C ALA A 153 -6.74 15.45 -28.25
N LEU A 154 -5.84 15.73 -27.29
CA LEU A 154 -4.80 16.75 -27.45
C LEU A 154 -3.83 16.45 -28.61
N ALA A 155 -3.62 15.17 -28.93
CA ALA A 155 -2.73 14.75 -30.00
C ALA A 155 -3.44 14.53 -31.36
N HIS A 156 -4.79 14.55 -31.38
CA HIS A 156 -5.61 14.23 -32.55
C HIS A 156 -6.72 15.30 -32.71
N ASP A 157 -6.31 16.56 -32.89
CA ASP A 157 -7.17 17.70 -33.25
C ASP A 157 -8.40 17.93 -32.36
N GLY A 158 -8.31 17.55 -31.08
CA GLY A 158 -9.41 17.69 -30.12
C GLY A 158 -10.42 16.55 -30.14
N VAL A 159 -10.24 15.53 -30.99
CA VAL A 159 -11.17 14.40 -31.11
C VAL A 159 -10.76 13.28 -30.14
N PRO A 160 -11.60 12.94 -29.15
CA PRO A 160 -11.31 11.82 -28.26
C PRO A 160 -11.58 10.48 -28.96
N PRO A 161 -10.86 9.42 -28.56
CA PRO A 161 -11.03 8.10 -29.13
C PRO A 161 -12.39 7.52 -28.73
N ARG A 162 -12.82 6.43 -29.37
CA ARG A 162 -14.11 5.81 -29.08
C ARG A 162 -14.13 5.22 -27.66
N LYS A 163 -13.11 4.44 -27.30
CA LYS A 163 -13.02 3.79 -25.99
C LYS A 163 -11.59 3.43 -25.62
N VAL A 164 -11.36 3.31 -24.32
CA VAL A 164 -10.11 2.83 -23.71
C VAL A 164 -10.35 1.44 -23.14
N ILE A 165 -9.51 0.48 -23.51
CA ILE A 165 -9.62 -0.92 -23.13
C ILE A 165 -8.42 -1.29 -22.25
N PHE A 166 -8.70 -1.86 -21.09
CA PHE A 166 -7.69 -2.39 -20.18
C PHE A 166 -7.56 -3.90 -20.36
N GLU A 167 -6.36 -4.35 -20.70
CA GLU A 167 -5.99 -5.76 -20.77
C GLU A 167 -5.05 -6.10 -19.61
N LYS A 168 -5.45 -7.05 -18.77
CA LYS A 168 -4.58 -7.58 -17.73
C LYS A 168 -3.74 -8.70 -18.32
N LEU A 169 -2.43 -8.59 -18.13
CA LEU A 169 -1.48 -9.64 -18.45
C LEU A 169 -0.91 -10.21 -17.17
N TRP A 170 -0.80 -11.53 -17.06
CA TRP A 170 -0.11 -12.13 -15.90
C TRP A 170 0.66 -13.38 -16.25
N THR A 171 1.74 -13.60 -15.51
CA THR A 171 2.54 -14.82 -15.57
C THR A 171 2.49 -15.49 -14.19
N LEU A 172 2.30 -16.80 -14.14
CA LEU A 172 2.32 -17.56 -12.90
C LEU A 172 3.76 -17.75 -12.42
N VAL A 173 4.00 -17.44 -11.14
CA VAL A 173 5.29 -17.68 -10.50
C VAL A 173 5.40 -19.19 -10.25
N PRO A 174 6.45 -19.86 -10.76
CA PRO A 174 6.63 -21.29 -10.52
C PRO A 174 6.82 -21.55 -9.01
N PRO A 175 6.29 -22.66 -8.50
CA PRO A 175 6.40 -22.99 -7.09
C PRO A 175 7.86 -23.30 -6.71
N PRO A 176 8.27 -23.06 -5.45
CA PRO A 176 9.68 -23.12 -5.05
C PRO A 176 10.38 -24.44 -5.40
N GLU A 177 9.67 -25.56 -5.36
CA GLU A 177 10.19 -26.89 -5.64
C GLU A 177 10.71 -27.02 -7.08
N LYS A 178 10.11 -26.29 -8.02
CA LYS A 178 10.53 -26.28 -9.44
C LYS A 178 11.72 -25.34 -9.68
N VAL A 179 11.86 -24.29 -8.88
CA VAL A 179 12.86 -23.22 -9.06
C VAL A 179 14.14 -23.50 -8.30
N TYR A 180 14.07 -24.29 -7.22
CA TYR A 180 15.22 -24.60 -6.37
C TYR A 180 16.37 -25.25 -7.15
N ARG A 181 16.04 -26.11 -8.12
CA ARG A 181 17.03 -26.80 -8.96
C ARG A 181 17.80 -25.87 -9.89
N THR A 182 17.16 -24.81 -10.36
CA THR A 182 17.74 -23.84 -11.30
C THR A 182 18.20 -22.56 -10.61
N MET A 183 18.06 -22.47 -9.28
CA MET A 183 18.33 -21.28 -8.47
C MET A 183 17.67 -20.00 -9.01
N GLY A 184 16.54 -20.13 -9.69
CA GLY A 184 15.86 -19.01 -10.36
C GLY A 184 15.02 -19.41 -11.57
N TYR A 185 14.27 -18.45 -12.11
CA TYR A 185 13.50 -18.61 -13.34
C TYR A 185 13.58 -17.33 -14.17
N HIS A 186 13.49 -17.43 -15.49
CA HIS A 186 13.42 -16.27 -16.37
C HIS A 186 11.97 -15.81 -16.55
N PRO A 187 11.58 -14.61 -16.10
CA PRO A 187 10.19 -14.15 -16.18
C PRO A 187 9.62 -14.04 -17.60
N ARG A 188 10.49 -13.99 -18.63
CA ARG A 188 10.10 -13.90 -20.05
C ARG A 188 9.74 -15.24 -20.68
N GLN A 189 10.19 -16.35 -20.08
CA GLN A 189 9.90 -17.69 -20.58
C GLN A 189 8.61 -18.26 -19.99
N LEU A 190 8.02 -17.57 -19.02
CA LEU A 190 6.75 -17.96 -18.42
C LEU A 190 5.59 -17.71 -19.38
N HIS A 191 4.63 -18.63 -19.38
CA HIS A 191 3.41 -18.48 -20.16
C HIS A 191 2.65 -17.22 -19.72
N LEU A 192 2.34 -16.38 -20.72
CA LEU A 192 1.67 -15.11 -20.52
C LEU A 192 0.17 -15.29 -20.71
N HIS A 193 -0.57 -15.18 -19.63
CA HIS A 193 -2.02 -15.11 -19.67
C HIS A 193 -2.49 -13.69 -19.94
N ARG A 194 -3.59 -13.55 -20.69
CA ARG A 194 -4.20 -12.26 -21.03
C ARG A 194 -5.70 -12.31 -20.77
N ARG A 195 -6.26 -11.20 -20.30
CA ARG A 195 -7.69 -11.04 -20.11
C ARG A 195 -8.07 -9.57 -20.25
N THR A 196 -9.05 -9.29 -21.10
CA THR A 196 -9.71 -7.98 -21.13
C THR A 196 -10.50 -7.81 -19.83
N GLU A 197 -10.22 -6.73 -19.10
CA GLU A 197 -10.86 -6.45 -17.81
C GLU A 197 -12.01 -5.46 -17.96
N GLU A 198 -11.68 -4.22 -18.28
CA GLU A 198 -12.59 -3.10 -18.23
C GLU A 198 -12.43 -2.27 -19.50
N THR A 199 -13.55 -1.77 -20.00
CA THR A 199 -13.61 -0.93 -21.19
C THR A 199 -14.41 0.31 -20.83
N PHE A 200 -13.88 1.47 -21.16
CA PHE A 200 -14.53 2.74 -20.88
C PHE A 200 -14.72 3.53 -22.18
N VAL A 201 -15.96 3.88 -22.48
CA VAL A 201 -16.33 4.70 -23.65
C VAL A 201 -16.04 6.16 -23.34
N CYS A 202 -15.16 6.81 -24.10
CA CYS A 202 -14.71 8.16 -23.77
C CYS A 202 -15.86 9.17 -23.72
N ASP A 203 -16.89 8.98 -24.55
CA ASP A 203 -18.07 9.84 -24.63
C ASP A 203 -18.94 9.82 -23.35
N HIS A 204 -18.78 8.80 -22.51
CA HIS A 204 -19.58 8.62 -21.29
C HIS A 204 -18.79 8.84 -20.00
N ILE A 205 -17.46 8.82 -20.08
CA ILE A 205 -16.59 9.03 -18.92
C ILE A 205 -16.66 10.50 -18.48
N VAL A 206 -16.80 10.69 -17.17
CA VAL A 206 -16.66 12.00 -16.53
C VAL A 206 -15.23 12.51 -16.70
N HIS A 207 -15.09 13.75 -17.16
CA HIS A 207 -13.84 14.35 -17.61
C HIS A 207 -13.15 13.57 -18.73
N GLY A 208 -13.84 12.71 -19.48
CA GLY A 208 -13.22 12.00 -20.62
C GLY A 208 -12.88 12.93 -21.79
N GLN A 209 -13.63 14.01 -21.94
CA GLN A 209 -13.50 14.98 -23.02
C GLN A 209 -12.64 16.17 -22.58
N LEU A 210 -12.12 16.92 -23.56
CA LEU A 210 -11.46 18.19 -23.27
C LEU A 210 -12.52 19.26 -22.95
N PRO A 211 -12.37 20.03 -21.86
CA PRO A 211 -13.21 21.19 -21.61
C PRO A 211 -12.96 22.28 -22.67
N PRO A 212 -13.96 23.12 -22.98
CA PRO A 212 -13.83 24.18 -23.98
C PRO A 212 -12.63 25.10 -23.76
N GLU A 213 -12.35 25.45 -22.50
CA GLU A 213 -11.20 26.28 -22.10
C GLU A 213 -9.85 25.66 -22.52
N LEU A 214 -9.73 24.33 -22.45
CA LEU A 214 -8.51 23.65 -22.88
C LEU A 214 -8.44 23.51 -24.40
N LEU A 215 -9.57 23.34 -25.08
CA LEU A 215 -9.60 23.34 -26.54
C LEU A 215 -9.12 24.70 -27.09
N GLU A 216 -9.68 25.79 -26.57
CA GLU A 216 -9.29 27.16 -26.94
C GLU A 216 -7.80 27.43 -26.66
N ARG A 217 -7.31 27.06 -25.46
CA ARG A 217 -5.90 27.27 -25.09
C ARG A 217 -4.93 26.56 -26.04
N HIS A 218 -5.33 25.42 -26.59
CA HIS A 218 -4.52 24.63 -27.52
C HIS A 218 -4.86 24.91 -28.99
N GLY A 219 -5.72 25.89 -29.29
CA GLY A 219 -6.13 26.22 -30.66
C GLY A 219 -6.89 25.11 -31.38
N LEU A 220 -7.56 24.22 -30.63
CA LEU A 220 -8.29 23.08 -31.16
C LEU A 220 -9.77 23.45 -31.35
N SER A 221 -10.35 23.09 -32.49
CA SER A 221 -11.78 23.34 -32.75
C SER A 221 -12.68 22.46 -31.90
N GLY A 222 -12.24 21.23 -31.59
CA GLY A 222 -13.07 20.22 -30.92
C GLY A 222 -14.26 19.77 -31.76
N GLU A 223 -14.24 20.04 -33.08
CA GLU A 223 -15.30 19.66 -33.99
C GLU A 223 -15.43 18.13 -34.04
N GLY A 224 -16.63 17.61 -33.79
CA GLY A 224 -16.88 16.17 -33.65
C GLY A 224 -16.56 15.57 -32.27
N SER A 225 -16.08 16.36 -31.30
CA SER A 225 -15.95 15.90 -29.92
C SER A 225 -17.32 15.90 -29.20
N PRO A 226 -17.63 14.85 -28.41
CA PRO A 226 -18.76 14.91 -27.48
C PRO A 226 -18.61 16.06 -26.46
N PRO A 227 -19.74 16.55 -25.91
CA PRO A 227 -19.71 17.63 -24.92
C PRO A 227 -18.97 17.20 -23.66
N PHE A 228 -18.27 18.16 -23.04
CA PHE A 228 -17.57 17.93 -21.78
C PHE A 228 -18.52 17.52 -20.66
N ARG A 229 -18.22 16.39 -20.03
CA ARG A 229 -18.97 15.87 -18.88
C ARG A 229 -18.24 16.20 -17.59
N ASP A 230 -18.75 17.18 -16.86
CA ASP A 230 -18.23 17.54 -15.54
C ASP A 230 -18.66 16.55 -14.45
N LEU A 231 -17.95 16.55 -13.32
CA LEU A 231 -18.36 15.82 -12.14
C LEU A 231 -19.72 16.33 -11.66
N PRO A 232 -20.69 15.44 -11.39
CA PRO A 232 -21.96 15.87 -10.80
C PRO A 232 -21.66 16.52 -9.44
N SER A 233 -21.93 17.82 -9.33
CA SER A 233 -21.66 18.57 -8.12
C SER A 233 -22.49 18.02 -6.96
N ARG A 234 -21.81 17.39 -6.00
CA ARG A 234 -22.39 16.92 -4.73
C ARG A 234 -22.11 17.89 -3.59
N SER A 235 -21.78 19.14 -3.89
CA SER A 235 -21.53 20.13 -2.86
C SER A 235 -22.82 20.47 -2.12
N TRP A 236 -22.69 20.82 -0.83
CA TRP A 236 -23.82 21.29 -0.03
C TRP A 236 -24.55 22.46 -0.70
N ALA A 237 -23.80 23.36 -1.34
CA ALA A 237 -24.34 24.48 -2.11
C ALA A 237 -25.17 24.02 -3.32
N ALA A 238 -24.71 23.02 -4.08
CA ALA A 238 -25.47 22.44 -5.20
C ALA A 238 -26.76 21.76 -4.71
N ARG A 239 -26.72 21.12 -3.54
CA ARG A 239 -27.92 20.51 -2.92
C ARG A 239 -28.94 21.54 -2.48
N LYS A 240 -28.49 22.67 -1.89
CA LYS A 240 -29.36 23.78 -1.46
C LYS A 240 -30.09 24.43 -2.64
N ARG A 241 -29.43 24.57 -3.80
CA ARG A 241 -30.06 25.09 -5.04
C ARG A 241 -31.13 24.16 -5.63
N ARG A 242 -31.03 22.84 -5.39
CA ARG A 242 -32.02 21.85 -5.86
C ARG A 242 -33.23 21.68 -4.95
N GLY A 243 -33.14 22.09 -3.68
CA GLY A 243 -34.19 21.92 -2.67
C GLY A 243 -34.96 23.20 -2.29
N GLY A 244 -34.72 24.32 -2.98
CA GLY A 244 -35.36 25.62 -2.68
C GLY A 244 -36.52 25.99 -3.61
N GLY A 245 -37.10 25.02 -4.31
CA GLY A 245 -38.26 25.18 -5.20
C GLY A 245 -39.47 24.43 -4.66
N SER A 246 -39.93 24.79 -3.47
CA SER A 246 -41.23 24.41 -2.90
C SER A 246 -41.84 25.63 -2.23
#